data_AF-A0A557ZV12-F1
#
_entry.id   AF-A0A557ZV12-F1
#
_cell.length_a   1.000
_cell.length_b   1.000
_cell.length_c   1.000
_cell.angle_alpha   90.00
_cell.angle_beta   90.00
_cell.angle_gamma   90.00
#
_symmetry.space_group_name_H-M   'P 1'
#
loop_
_entity.id
_entity.type
_entity.pdbx_description
1 polymer ?
#
loop_
_entity_poly.entity_id
_entity_poly.type
_entity_poly.pdbx_seq_one_letter_code
_entity_poly.pdbx_strand_id
1 'polypeptide(L)' 'HLHAYTRGLEFDREAVNAALTQPFHNGRTEGVNTKTKMIKRQMYGRAGFPLLRHRILLG' A
#
# COMPACT_ATOMS: atom_id res chain seq x y z
N HIS A 1 3.06 -14.94 18.50
CA HIS A 1 2.65 -13.59 18.04
C HIS A 1 3.60 -12.49 18.50
N LEU A 2 3.84 -12.31 19.81
CA LEU A 2 4.70 -11.23 20.33
C LEU A 2 6.16 -11.28 19.83
N HIS A 3 6.78 -12.47 19.79
CA HIS A 3 8.14 -12.62 19.26
C HIS A 3 8.28 -12.33 17.75
N ALA A 4 7.22 -12.57 16.96
CA ALA A 4 7.23 -12.24 15.53
C ALA A 4 7.07 -10.73 15.30
N TYR A 5 6.20 -10.10 16.09
CA TYR A 5 5.99 -8.66 16.07
C TYR A 5 7.26 -7.89 16.47
N THR A 6 7.90 -8.28 17.59
CA THR A 6 9.16 -7.65 18.06
C THR A 6 10.30 -7.79 17.06
N ARG A 7 10.43 -8.94 16.39
CA ARG A 7 11.41 -9.10 15.29
C ARG A 7 11.08 -8.23 14.07
N GLY A 8 9.80 -8.05 13.76
CA GLY A 8 9.37 -7.16 12.68
C GLY A 8 9.77 -5.71 12.95
N LEU A 9 9.62 -5.24 14.19
CA LEU A 9 10.02 -3.89 14.57
C LEU A 9 11.53 -3.65 14.38
N GLU A 10 12.37 -4.61 14.73
CA GLU A 10 13.82 -4.49 14.52
C GLU A 10 14.16 -4.47 13.02
N PHE A 11 13.45 -5.28 12.22
CA PHE A 11 13.61 -5.30 10.77
C PHE A 11 13.22 -3.96 10.11
N ASP A 12 12.18 -3.30 10.62
CA ASP A 12 11.67 -2.04 10.08
C ASP A 12 12.44 -0.79 10.56
N ARG A 13 13.43 -0.95 11.46
CA ARG A 13 14.13 0.18 12.11
C ARG A 13 14.76 1.16 11.12
N GLU A 14 15.42 0.66 10.08
CA GLU A 14 16.00 1.50 9.02
C GLU A 14 14.93 2.27 8.24
N ALA A 15 13.81 1.62 7.93
CA ALA A 15 12.70 2.26 7.21
C ALA A 15 12.06 3.37 8.04
N VAL A 16 11.89 3.17 9.35
CA VAL A 16 11.37 4.19 10.26
C VAL A 16 12.33 5.38 10.38
N ASN A 17 13.63 5.12 10.52
CA ASN A 17 14.63 6.18 10.55
C ASN A 17 14.62 7.01 9.27
N ALA A 18 14.55 6.36 8.10
CA ALA A 18 14.45 7.04 6.81
C ALA A 18 13.16 7.88 6.71
N ALA A 19 12.03 7.35 7.18
CA ALA A 19 10.75 8.07 7.17
C ALA A 19 10.75 9.36 8.02
N LEU A 20 11.58 9.44 9.07
CA LEU A 20 11.70 10.62 9.93
C LEU A 20 12.78 11.61 9.47
N THR A 21 13.81 11.13 8.78
CA THR A 21 15.00 11.92 8.41
C THR A 21 14.96 12.43 6.98
N GLN A 22 14.27 11.73 6.08
CA GLN A 22 14.17 12.12 4.68
C GLN A 22 12.94 13.01 4.45
N PRO A 23 13.02 13.96 3.49
CA PRO A 23 11.88 14.79 3.11
C PRO A 23 10.84 14.02 2.28
N PHE A 24 11.15 12.78 1.87
CA PHE A 24 10.30 11.97 1.03
C PHE A 24 9.33 11.14 1.87
N HIS A 25 8.07 11.10 1.46
CA HIS A 25 7.03 10.30 2.12
C HIS A 25 6.35 9.33 1.14
N ASN A 26 5.85 8.22 1.64
CA ASN A 26 5.16 7.22 0.81
C ASN A 26 3.66 7.51 0.57
N GLY A 27 3.14 8.62 1.09
CA GLY A 27 1.70 8.92 1.10
C GLY A 27 1.03 8.91 -0.29
N ARG A 28 1.73 9.37 -1.34
CA ARG A 28 1.19 9.31 -2.71
C ARG A 28 1.01 7.87 -3.21
N THR A 29 2.00 7.02 -2.98
CA THR A 29 1.96 5.59 -3.34
C THR A 29 0.87 4.87 -2.55
N GLU A 30 0.77 5.15 -1.25
CA GLU A 30 -0.27 4.57 -0.38
C GLU A 30 -1.67 4.99 -0.77
N GLY A 31 -1.85 6.25 -1.19
CA GLY A 31 -3.10 6.76 -1.74
C GLY A 31 -3.52 6.01 -3.01
N VAL A 32 -2.59 5.81 -3.95
CA VAL A 32 -2.84 5.01 -5.16
C VAL A 32 -3.21 3.57 -4.81
N ASN A 33 -2.45 2.93 -3.92
CA ASN A 33 -2.74 1.56 -3.45
C ASN A 33 -4.13 1.46 -2.80
N THR A 34 -4.51 2.45 -2.00
CA THR A 34 -5.82 2.50 -1.35
C THR A 34 -6.94 2.65 -2.37
N LYS A 35 -6.80 3.56 -3.35
CA LYS A 35 -7.77 3.71 -4.45
C LYS A 35 -7.91 2.42 -5.26
N THR A 36 -6.80 1.78 -5.63
CA THR A 36 -6.81 0.51 -6.38
C THR A 36 -7.51 -0.61 -5.60
N LYS A 37 -7.22 -0.75 -4.30
CA LYS A 37 -7.89 -1.73 -3.42
C LYS A 37 -9.38 -1.43 -3.28
N MET A 38 -9.76 -0.17 -3.16
CA MET A 38 -11.15 0.26 -3.09
C MET A 38 -11.92 -0.14 -4.35
N ILE A 39 -11.41 0.18 -5.54
CA ILE A 39 -12.05 -0.18 -6.82
C ILE A 39 -12.23 -1.71 -6.90
N LYS A 40 -11.18 -2.48 -6.58
CA LYS A 40 -11.26 -3.95 -6.59
C LYS A 40 -12.31 -4.49 -5.58
N ARG A 41 -12.46 -3.86 -4.42
CA ARG A 41 -13.47 -4.20 -3.39
C ARG A 41 -14.90 -3.86 -3.83
N GLN A 42 -15.12 -2.71 -4.46
CA GLN A 42 -16.43 -2.35 -5.04
C GLN A 42 -16.88 -3.38 -6.09
N MET A 43 -15.92 -4.06 -6.72
CA MET A 43 -16.16 -5.12 -7.70
C MET A 43 -16.17 -6.52 -7.06
N TYR A 44 -16.24 -6.62 -5.73
CA TYR A 44 -16.25 -7.86 -4.97
C TYR A 44 -15.09 -8.81 -5.31
N GLY A 45 -13.91 -8.23 -5.63
CA GLY A 45 -12.73 -8.99 -6.01
C GLY A 45 -12.74 -9.57 -7.43
N ARG A 46 -13.81 -9.38 -8.21
CA ARG A 46 -13.98 -9.95 -9.56
C ARG A 46 -13.23 -9.19 -10.66
N ALA A 47 -12.55 -8.10 -10.31
CA ALA A 47 -11.75 -7.32 -11.25
C ALA A 47 -10.38 -7.97 -11.48
N GLY A 48 -10.21 -8.62 -12.63
CA GLY A 48 -8.90 -8.96 -13.19
C GLY A 48 -8.13 -7.71 -13.64
N PHE A 49 -6.84 -7.86 -13.93
CA PHE A 49 -5.96 -6.74 -14.28
C PHE A 49 -6.48 -5.85 -15.44
N PRO A 50 -6.99 -6.39 -16.57
CA PRO A 50 -7.49 -5.54 -17.66
C PRO A 50 -8.63 -4.62 -17.24
N LEU A 51 -9.59 -5.16 -16.48
CA LEU A 51 -10.77 -4.43 -16.00
C LEU A 51 -10.40 -3.41 -14.92
N LEU A 52 -9.49 -3.77 -14.02
CA LEU A 52 -8.98 -2.86 -13.00
C LEU A 52 -8.22 -1.68 -13.62
N ARG A 53 -7.38 -1.95 -14.64
CA ARG A 53 -6.67 -0.92 -15.41
C ARG A 53 -7.65 0.03 -16.10
N HIS A 54 -8.68 -0.51 -16.77
CA HIS A 54 -9.70 0.29 -17.44
C HIS A 54 -10.39 1.25 -16.45
N ARG A 55 -10.82 0.74 -15.29
CA ARG A 55 -11.46 1.54 -14.23
C ARG A 55 -10.55 2.59 -13.60
N ILE A 56 -9.24 2.38 -13.56
CA ILE A 56 -8.30 3.34 -12.96
C ILE A 56 -7.95 4.46 -13.94
N LEU A 57 -7.80 4.15 -15.23
CA LEU A 57 -7.33 5.10 -16.25
C LEU A 57 -8.47 5.87 -16.93
N LEU A 58 -9.67 5.29 -17.00
CA LEU A 58 -10.81 5.83 -17.74
C LEU A 58 -12.04 6.09 -16.86
N GLY A 59 -11.97 5.72 -15.57
CA GLY A 59 -13.05 5.89 -14.59
C GLY A 59 -12.75 6.95 -13.55
#